data_AF-A0A373TK41-F1
#
_entry.id   AF-A0A373TK41-F1
#
_cell.length_a   1.000
_cell.length_b   1.000
_cell.length_c   1.000
_cell.angle_alpha   90.00
_cell.angle_beta   90.00
_cell.angle_gamma   90.00
#
_symmetry.space_group_name_H-M   'P 1'
#
loop_
_entity.id
_entity.type
_entity.pdbx_description
1 polymer ?
#
loop_
_entity_poly.entity_id
_entity_poly.type
_entity_poly.pdbx_seq_one_letter_code
_entity_poly.pdbx_strand_id
1 'polypeptide(L)'
;MRRYLKMKTYNFYGWEQATVPAITNKYKGIHTPQDLYDRLSDIWCADTCAPRLRDGWTPENKTLGQCSITAFLVQDIFGGKVYGILRPGGNYHCYNDVNGHIFDLTSEQFGDETLSYKNNPEQFREVHFAKEEKRLRYEYLKQQLARLNQQSTC
;
A
#
# COMPACT_ATOMS: atom_id res chain seq x y z
N MET A 1 -22.02 -1.56 -29.16
CA MET A 1 -21.67 -0.34 -28.40
C MET A 1 -20.32 -0.55 -27.74
N ARG A 2 -19.27 0.15 -28.18
CA ARG A 2 -17.97 0.10 -27.49
C ARG A 2 -18.12 0.86 -26.16
N ARG A 3 -18.20 0.12 -25.05
CA ARG A 3 -18.16 0.69 -23.70
C ARG A 3 -16.80 1.39 -23.58
N TYR A 4 -16.77 2.72 -23.63
CA TYR A 4 -15.59 3.48 -23.26
C TYR A 4 -15.35 3.23 -21.77
N LEU A 5 -14.45 2.30 -21.44
CA LEU A 5 -13.91 2.18 -20.10
C LEU A 5 -13.13 3.48 -19.85
N LYS A 6 -13.69 4.37 -19.04
CA LYS A 6 -12.97 5.53 -18.53
C LYS A 6 -11.79 4.96 -17.73
N MET A 7 -10.58 5.03 -18.28
CA MET A 7 -9.39 4.61 -17.53
C MET A 7 -9.31 5.47 -16.27
N LYS A 8 -9.40 4.80 -15.12
CA LYS A 8 -9.27 5.45 -13.82
C LYS A 8 -7.81 5.89 -13.67
N THR A 9 -7.60 7.16 -13.37
CA THR A 9 -6.28 7.73 -13.09
C THR A 9 -6.05 7.72 -11.59
N TYR A 10 -4.84 7.38 -11.17
CA TYR A 10 -4.43 7.39 -9.77
C TYR A 10 -3.26 8.35 -9.58
N ASN A 11 -3.09 8.91 -8.37
CA ASN A 11 -1.99 9.84 -8.09
C ASN A 11 -0.80 9.15 -7.39
N PHE A 12 -0.87 7.84 -7.18
CA PHE A 12 0.22 7.10 -6.57
C PHE A 12 1.29 6.73 -7.61
N TYR A 13 2.54 6.64 -7.19
CA TYR A 13 3.67 6.43 -8.09
C TYR A 13 3.61 5.06 -8.76
N GLY A 14 3.85 5.02 -10.06
CA GLY A 14 3.89 3.78 -10.85
C GLY A 14 2.52 3.14 -11.08
N TRP A 15 1.42 3.89 -10.91
CA TRP A 15 0.07 3.34 -11.06
C TRP A 15 -0.21 2.72 -12.43
N GLU A 16 0.37 3.25 -13.51
CA GLU A 16 0.20 2.73 -14.87
C GLU A 16 0.72 1.29 -15.02
N GLN A 17 1.74 0.93 -14.25
CA GLN A 17 2.34 -0.41 -14.21
C GLN A 17 1.90 -1.25 -13.02
N ALA A 18 1.08 -0.69 -12.12
CA ALA A 18 0.53 -1.36 -10.94
C ALA A 18 -0.66 -2.27 -11.29
N THR A 19 -0.48 -3.10 -12.31
CA THR A 19 -1.49 -3.97 -12.93
C THR A 19 -1.15 -5.46 -12.85
N VAL A 20 -0.12 -5.80 -12.06
CA VAL A 20 0.32 -7.18 -11.84
C VAL A 20 -0.79 -8.04 -11.20
N PRO A 21 -0.99 -9.30 -11.63
CA PRO A 21 -2.07 -10.14 -11.11
C PRO A 21 -1.79 -10.62 -9.69
N ALA A 22 -2.84 -10.73 -8.87
CA ALA A 22 -2.75 -11.35 -7.56
C ALA A 22 -2.34 -12.83 -7.66
N ILE A 23 -1.45 -13.27 -6.77
CA ILE A 23 -1.00 -14.68 -6.65
C ILE A 23 -1.88 -15.49 -5.70
N THR A 24 -2.91 -14.87 -5.12
CA THR A 24 -3.83 -15.47 -4.17
C THR A 24 -5.26 -15.07 -4.46
N ASN A 25 -6.19 -16.00 -4.21
CA ASN A 25 -7.63 -15.76 -4.32
C ASN A 25 -8.29 -15.41 -2.98
N LYS A 26 -7.49 -15.18 -1.92
CA LYS A 26 -7.99 -14.92 -0.56
C LYS A 26 -8.90 -13.68 -0.49
N TYR A 27 -8.57 -12.64 -1.25
CA TYR A 27 -9.29 -11.37 -1.25
C TYR A 27 -10.07 -11.22 -2.56
N LYS A 28 -11.34 -11.66 -2.56
CA LYS A 28 -12.21 -11.60 -3.75
C LYS A 28 -12.28 -10.19 -4.33
N GLY A 29 -12.20 -10.06 -5.65
CA GLY A 29 -12.28 -8.77 -6.35
C GLY A 29 -11.02 -7.92 -6.30
N ILE A 30 -9.92 -8.42 -5.73
CA ILE A 30 -8.60 -7.79 -5.81
C ILE A 30 -7.78 -8.58 -6.83
N HIS A 31 -7.73 -8.09 -8.06
CA HIS A 31 -6.97 -8.72 -9.14
C HIS A 31 -5.64 -8.01 -9.39
N THR A 32 -5.58 -6.71 -9.13
CA THR A 32 -4.42 -5.85 -9.37
C THR A 32 -4.12 -4.94 -8.16
N PRO A 33 -2.91 -4.36 -8.06
CA PRO A 33 -2.60 -3.35 -7.05
C PRO A 33 -3.53 -2.12 -7.10
N GLN A 34 -4.06 -1.77 -8.27
CA GLN A 34 -5.09 -0.72 -8.41
C GLN A 34 -6.39 -1.11 -7.68
N ASP A 35 -6.86 -2.36 -7.83
CA ASP A 35 -8.02 -2.85 -7.08
C ASP A 35 -7.75 -2.84 -5.57
N LEU A 36 -6.53 -3.20 -5.16
CA LEU A 36 -6.12 -3.12 -3.76
C LEU A 36 -6.16 -1.67 -3.27
N TYR A 37 -5.58 -0.72 -4.00
CA TYR A 37 -5.60 0.70 -3.65
C TYR A 37 -7.02 1.23 -3.45
N ASP A 38 -7.96 0.82 -4.31
CA ASP A 38 -9.36 1.18 -4.17
C ASP A 38 -9.97 0.67 -2.86
N ARG A 39 -9.71 -0.59 -2.49
CA ARG A 39 -10.18 -1.13 -1.20
C ARG A 39 -9.48 -0.51 -0.02
N LEU A 40 -8.18 -0.25 -0.13
CA LEU A 40 -7.39 0.39 0.91
C LEU A 40 -7.85 1.83 1.17
N SER A 41 -8.30 2.54 0.13
CA SER A 41 -8.86 3.88 0.24
C SER A 41 -10.08 3.98 1.15
N ASP A 42 -10.85 2.90 1.29
CA ASP A 42 -12.03 2.83 2.15
C ASP A 42 -11.70 2.44 3.61
N ILE A 43 -10.52 1.86 3.86
CA ILE A 43 -10.15 1.32 5.18
C ILE A 43 -8.95 2.00 5.83
N TRP A 44 -8.15 2.75 5.07
CA TRP A 44 -7.08 3.57 5.65
C TRP A 44 -7.69 4.64 6.53
N CYS A 45 -7.27 4.64 7.79
CA CYS A 45 -7.77 5.54 8.82
C CYS A 45 -6.67 5.88 9.82
N ALA A 46 -7.00 6.70 10.82
CA ALA A 46 -6.10 7.04 11.92
C ALA A 46 -5.56 5.80 12.67
N ASP A 47 -6.37 4.74 12.84
CA ASP A 47 -5.93 3.51 13.53
C ASP A 47 -4.91 2.73 12.69
N THR A 48 -5.05 2.74 11.36
CA THR A 48 -4.04 2.21 10.45
C THR A 48 -2.93 3.23 10.15
N CYS A 49 -2.93 4.44 10.70
CA CYS A 49 -1.82 5.41 10.60
C CYS A 49 -0.80 5.26 11.75
N ALA A 50 0.49 5.30 11.41
CA ALA A 50 1.57 5.11 12.39
C ALA A 50 1.38 6.14 13.53
N PRO A 51 1.41 5.75 14.81
CA PRO A 51 1.11 6.62 15.95
C PRO A 51 1.87 7.95 15.91
N ARG A 52 3.16 7.91 15.55
CA ARG A 52 4.01 9.11 15.42
C ARG A 52 3.57 10.10 14.33
N LEU A 53 2.69 9.70 13.41
CA LEU A 53 2.18 10.50 12.28
C LEU A 53 0.66 10.69 12.37
N ARG A 54 -0.01 10.12 13.37
CA ARG A 54 -1.47 10.05 13.45
C ARG A 54 -2.11 11.43 13.54
N ASP A 55 -1.47 12.36 14.26
CA ASP A 55 -1.95 13.73 14.41
C ASP A 55 -1.96 14.51 13.07
N GLY A 56 -1.13 14.09 12.11
CA GLY A 56 -1.11 14.66 10.75
C GLY A 56 -1.99 13.92 9.76
N TRP A 57 -2.65 12.83 10.16
CA TRP A 57 -3.49 12.04 9.25
C TRP A 57 -4.82 12.76 9.03
N THR A 58 -5.22 12.87 7.76
CA THR A 58 -6.53 13.41 7.37
C THR A 58 -7.15 12.53 6.27
N PRO A 59 -8.46 12.61 6.03
CA PRO A 59 -9.09 11.96 4.87
C PRO A 59 -8.46 12.36 3.54
N GLU A 60 -8.03 13.61 3.40
CA GLU A 60 -7.36 14.15 2.21
C GLU A 60 -5.94 13.58 2.06
N ASN A 61 -5.26 13.27 3.17
CA ASN A 61 -3.94 12.63 3.19
C ASN A 61 -4.01 11.22 3.82
N LYS A 62 -4.93 10.40 3.31
CA LYS A 62 -5.24 9.07 3.86
C LYS A 62 -4.05 8.10 3.86
N THR A 63 -3.07 8.30 2.98
CA THR A 63 -1.89 7.44 2.81
C THR A 63 -0.78 7.70 3.83
N LEU A 64 -0.88 8.80 4.60
CA LEU A 64 0.12 9.16 5.61
C LEU A 64 0.30 8.04 6.64
N GLY A 65 1.54 7.63 6.85
CA GLY A 65 1.89 6.63 7.86
C GLY A 65 1.41 5.20 7.56
N GLN A 66 0.95 4.93 6.34
CA GLN A 66 0.46 3.61 5.90
C GLN A 66 1.53 2.75 5.21
N CYS A 67 2.70 3.31 4.87
CA CYS A 67 3.63 2.75 3.89
C CYS A 67 4.05 1.30 4.15
N SER A 68 4.72 1.03 5.28
CA SER A 68 5.27 -0.30 5.54
C SER A 68 4.22 -1.41 5.63
N ILE A 69 3.10 -1.18 6.32
CA ILE A 69 2.04 -2.20 6.45
C ILE A 69 1.37 -2.46 5.11
N THR A 70 1.25 -1.44 4.27
CA THR A 70 0.70 -1.55 2.91
C THR A 70 1.65 -2.30 2.00
N ALA A 71 2.94 -1.98 2.03
CA ALA A 71 3.93 -2.62 1.16
C ALA A 71 4.06 -4.12 1.45
N PHE A 72 3.99 -4.54 2.73
CA PHE A 72 3.98 -5.96 3.07
C PHE A 72 2.65 -6.65 2.75
N LEU A 73 1.53 -5.92 2.75
CA LEU A 73 0.25 -6.46 2.28
C LEU A 73 0.24 -6.65 0.75
N VAL A 74 0.82 -5.72 0.00
CA VAL A 74 1.08 -5.89 -1.44
C VAL A 74 1.93 -7.13 -1.67
N GLN A 75 3.01 -7.29 -0.89
CA GLN A 75 3.87 -8.48 -0.99
C GLN A 75 3.11 -9.78 -0.75
N ASP A 76 2.23 -9.83 0.25
CA ASP A 76 1.40 -11.01 0.50
C ASP A 76 0.44 -11.36 -0.66
N ILE A 77 -0.07 -10.35 -1.38
CA ILE A 77 -1.13 -10.52 -2.38
C ILE A 77 -0.56 -10.72 -3.79
N PHE A 78 0.54 -10.04 -4.12
CA PHE A 78 1.13 -9.99 -5.46
C PHE A 78 2.54 -10.57 -5.53
N GLY A 79 3.15 -10.89 -4.39
CA GLY A 79 4.56 -11.31 -4.31
C GLY A 79 5.53 -10.13 -4.45
N GLY A 80 6.72 -10.42 -4.98
CA GLY A 80 7.76 -9.42 -5.19
C GLY A 80 8.50 -8.99 -3.92
N LYS A 81 9.18 -7.85 -4.03
CA LYS A 81 10.08 -7.30 -3.02
C LYS A 81 9.57 -5.98 -2.48
N VAL A 82 9.99 -5.66 -1.27
CA VAL A 82 9.76 -4.36 -0.64
C VAL A 82 11.09 -3.62 -0.57
N TYR A 83 11.11 -2.38 -1.02
CA TYR A 83 12.29 -1.50 -0.97
C TYR A 83 12.01 -0.27 -0.11
N GLY A 84 13.07 0.36 0.40
CA GLY A 84 12.96 1.45 1.37
C GLY A 84 13.70 2.71 0.94
N ILE A 85 12.98 3.81 0.73
CA ILE A 85 13.58 5.13 0.56
C ILE A 85 13.95 5.67 1.93
N LEU A 86 15.24 5.92 2.17
CA LEU A 86 15.70 6.52 3.42
C LEU A 86 15.18 7.97 3.52
N ARG A 87 14.46 8.27 4.59
CA ARG A 87 13.85 9.59 4.83
C ARG A 87 14.71 10.41 5.80
N PRO A 88 14.59 11.76 5.77
CA PRO A 88 15.11 12.60 6.83
C PRO A 88 14.64 12.09 8.20
N GLY A 89 15.57 11.88 9.14
CA GLY A 89 15.28 11.27 10.44
C GLY A 89 15.46 9.75 10.50
N GLY A 90 16.02 9.12 9.45
CA GLY A 90 16.54 7.75 9.50
C GLY A 90 15.51 6.63 9.33
N ASN A 91 14.24 6.97 9.08
CA ASN A 91 13.20 5.98 8.82
C ASN A 91 13.11 5.65 7.33
N TYR A 92 12.69 4.42 7.00
CA TYR A 92 12.44 4.02 5.62
C TYR A 92 10.97 4.22 5.24
N HIS A 93 10.75 4.78 4.06
CA HIS A 93 9.47 4.77 3.36
C HIS A 93 9.44 3.59 2.39
N CYS A 94 8.48 2.67 2.56
CA CYS A 94 8.45 1.41 1.82
C CYS A 94 7.61 1.51 0.55
N TYR A 95 8.11 0.88 -0.52
CA TYR A 95 7.41 0.69 -1.79
C TYR A 95 7.66 -0.74 -2.34
N ASN A 96 6.98 -1.10 -3.42
CA ASN A 96 7.03 -2.45 -3.99
C ASN A 96 7.72 -2.49 -5.36
N ASP A 97 8.43 -3.58 -5.59
CA ASP A 97 8.85 -4.04 -6.91
C ASP A 97 8.30 -5.46 -7.10
N VAL A 98 7.34 -5.61 -8.00
CA VAL A 98 6.75 -6.90 -8.34
C VAL A 98 7.16 -7.25 -9.76
N ASN A 99 8.16 -8.11 -9.91
CA ASN A 99 8.68 -8.57 -11.20
C ASN A 99 9.13 -7.41 -12.14
N GLY A 100 9.73 -6.36 -11.58
CA GLY A 100 10.16 -5.17 -12.32
C GLY A 100 9.09 -4.07 -12.40
N HIS A 101 7.86 -4.34 -11.93
CA HIS A 101 6.81 -3.34 -11.82
C HIS A 101 6.94 -2.61 -10.48
N ILE A 102 7.48 -1.40 -10.53
CA ILE A 102 7.74 -0.57 -9.35
C ILE A 102 6.56 0.36 -9.09
N PHE A 103 5.95 0.26 -7.92
CA PHE A 103 4.85 1.15 -7.54
C PHE A 103 4.82 1.37 -6.03
N ASP A 104 4.20 2.47 -5.64
CA ASP A 104 4.03 2.86 -4.25
C ASP A 104 2.61 3.34 -4.03
N LEU A 105 1.77 2.49 -3.44
CA LEU A 105 0.37 2.80 -3.17
C LEU A 105 0.19 3.93 -2.15
N THR A 106 1.27 4.39 -1.51
CA THR A 106 1.24 5.39 -0.44
C THR A 106 2.07 6.64 -0.76
N SER A 107 2.52 6.82 -2.00
CA SER A 107 3.37 7.95 -2.38
C SER A 107 2.66 9.30 -2.24
N GLU A 108 1.34 9.32 -2.32
CA GLU A 108 0.52 10.53 -2.22
C GLU A 108 0.76 11.29 -0.90
N GLN A 109 1.27 10.63 0.15
CA GLN A 109 1.54 11.27 1.43
C GLN A 109 2.60 12.38 1.37
N PHE A 110 3.37 12.43 0.28
CA PHE A 110 4.42 13.41 0.07
C PHE A 110 4.03 14.55 -0.88
N GLY A 111 2.79 14.57 -1.38
CA GLY A 111 2.33 15.60 -2.31
C GLY A 111 3.24 15.71 -3.53
N ASP A 112 3.82 16.90 -3.75
CA ASP A 112 4.68 17.21 -4.88
C ASP A 112 6.16 16.80 -4.70
N GLU A 113 6.52 16.19 -3.57
CA GLU A 113 7.91 15.75 -3.35
C GLU A 113 8.30 14.66 -4.34
N THR A 114 9.43 14.86 -5.04
CA THR A 114 9.99 13.85 -5.93
C THR A 114 10.80 12.82 -5.15
N LEU A 115 10.30 11.59 -5.12
CA LEU A 115 10.98 10.44 -4.52
C LEU A 115 11.87 9.68 -5.51
N SER A 116 13.02 9.18 -5.04
CA SER A 116 13.91 8.33 -5.83
C SER A 116 13.63 6.85 -5.56
N TYR A 117 13.08 6.14 -6.54
CA TYR A 117 12.78 4.69 -6.47
C TYR A 117 13.92 3.80 -7.01
N LYS A 118 15.16 4.29 -6.97
CA LYS A 118 16.34 3.60 -7.52
C LYS A 118 17.40 3.37 -6.44
N ASN A 119 18.09 2.23 -6.51
CA ASN A 119 19.22 1.88 -5.65
C ASN A 119 18.91 1.92 -4.14
N ASN A 120 17.65 1.67 -3.77
CA ASN A 120 17.21 1.60 -2.38
C ASN A 120 17.46 0.19 -1.81
N PRO A 121 17.75 0.04 -0.51
CA PRO A 121 17.89 -1.27 0.13
C PRO A 121 16.55 -2.00 0.23
N GLU A 122 16.59 -3.32 0.04
CA GLU A 122 15.46 -4.22 0.31
C GLU A 122 15.10 -4.15 1.80
N GLN A 123 13.80 -4.15 2.10
CA GLN A 123 13.25 -4.08 3.45
C GLN A 123 12.58 -5.41 3.78
N PHE A 124 12.78 -5.85 5.02
CA PHE A 124 12.34 -7.16 5.48
C PHE A 124 11.27 -7.03 6.55
N ARG A 125 10.21 -7.84 6.43
CA ARG A 125 9.04 -7.78 7.32
C ARG A 125 9.43 -8.12 8.75
N GLU A 126 10.40 -8.99 8.95
CA GLU A 126 10.96 -9.42 10.24
C GLU A 126 11.51 -8.22 11.01
N VAL A 127 12.23 -7.32 10.33
CA VAL A 127 12.78 -6.10 10.93
C VAL A 127 11.68 -5.11 11.24
N HIS A 128 10.72 -4.92 10.33
CA HIS A 128 9.64 -3.97 10.51
C HIS A 128 8.68 -4.39 11.64
N PHE A 129 8.33 -5.69 11.69
CA PHE A 129 7.35 -6.25 12.63
C PHE A 129 7.96 -6.72 13.95
N ALA A 130 9.28 -6.60 14.13
CA ALA A 130 9.90 -6.67 15.46
C ALA A 130 9.30 -5.63 16.42
N LYS A 131 8.82 -4.50 15.90
CA LYS A 131 7.96 -3.57 16.65
C LYS A 131 6.53 -4.08 16.65
N GLU A 132 6.04 -4.46 17.83
CA GLU A 132 4.69 -5.00 18.01
C GLU A 132 3.61 -4.07 17.45
N GLU A 133 3.74 -2.78 17.71
CA GLU A 133 2.82 -1.76 17.23
C GLU A 133 2.60 -1.84 15.70
N LYS A 134 3.67 -2.01 14.92
CA LYS A 134 3.58 -2.12 13.46
C LYS A 134 2.96 -3.46 13.03
N ARG A 135 3.29 -4.55 13.72
CA ARG A 135 2.69 -5.87 13.48
C ARG A 135 1.17 -5.81 13.71
N LEU A 136 0.72 -5.23 14.83
CA LEU A 136 -0.69 -5.12 15.18
C LEU A 136 -1.47 -4.31 14.15
N ARG A 137 -0.92 -3.20 13.66
CA ARG A 137 -1.53 -2.40 12.59
C ARG A 137 -1.67 -3.16 11.28
N TYR A 138 -0.64 -3.91 10.91
CA TYR A 138 -0.68 -4.72 9.70
C TYR A 138 -1.76 -5.82 9.82
N GLU A 139 -1.86 -6.49 10.97
CA GLU A 139 -2.93 -7.46 11.21
C GLU A 139 -4.31 -6.81 11.20
N TYR A 140 -4.45 -5.62 11.79
CA TYR A 140 -5.69 -4.85 11.75
C TYR A 140 -6.08 -4.50 10.31
N LEU A 141 -5.15 -3.96 9.50
CA LEU A 141 -5.40 -3.65 8.09
C LEU A 141 -5.86 -4.89 7.30
N LYS A 142 -5.19 -6.04 7.51
CA LYS A 142 -5.56 -7.32 6.88
C LYS A 142 -6.96 -7.79 7.28
N GLN A 143 -7.32 -7.64 8.55
CA GLN A 143 -8.66 -7.98 9.03
C GLN A 143 -9.73 -7.09 8.40
N GLN A 144 -9.49 -5.77 8.30
CA GLN A 144 -10.44 -4.86 7.66
C GLN A 144 -10.61 -5.18 6.18
N LEU A 145 -9.52 -5.44 5.46
CA LEU A 145 -9.58 -5.85 4.05
C LEU A 145 -10.36 -7.16 3.87
N ALA A 146 -10.13 -8.16 4.74
CA ALA A 146 -10.86 -9.41 4.69
C ALA A 146 -12.37 -9.23 4.93
N ARG A 147 -12.76 -8.37 5.88
CA ARG A 147 -14.17 -8.08 6.18
C ARG A 147 -14.88 -7.41 5.01
N LEU A 148 -14.25 -6.39 4.41
CA LEU A 148 -14.81 -5.66 3.27
C LEU A 148 -15.04 -6.59 2.06
N ASN A 149 -14.11 -7.53 1.84
CA ASN A 149 -14.21 -8.49 0.74
C ASN A 149 -15.17 -9.66 1.01
N GLN A 150 -15.62 -9.86 2.25
CA GLN A 150 -16.67 -10.83 2.61
C GLN A 150 -18.08 -10.22 2.54
N GLN A 151 -18.20 -8.92 2.80
CA GLN A 151 -19.48 -8.19 2.74
C GLN A 151 -19.98 -7.91 1.31
N SER A 152 -19.08 -7.97 0.33
CA SER A 152 -19.42 -7.77 -1.10
C SER A 152 -20.12 -8.98 -1.76
N THR A 153 -20.61 -9.94 -0.97
CA THR A 153 -21.22 -11.21 -1.44
C THR A 153 -22.71 -11.35 -1.13
N CYS A 154 -23.40 -10.25 -0.80
CA CYS A 154 -24.85 -10.25 -0.58
C CYS A 154 -25.57 -9.40 -1.62
#